data_AF-A0A962T4Z6-F1
#
_entry.id   AF-A0A962T4Z6-F1
#
_cell.length_a   1.000
_cell.length_b   1.000
_cell.length_c   1.000
_cell.angle_alpha   90.00
_cell.angle_beta   90.00
_cell.angle_gamma   90.00
#
_symmetry.space_group_name_H-M   'P 1'
#
loop_
_entity.id
_entity.type
_entity.pdbx_description
1 polymer ?
#
loop_
_entity_poly.entity_id
_entity_poly.type
_entity_poly.pdbx_seq_one_letter_code
_entity_poly.pdbx_strand_id
1 'polypeptide(L)'
;MGGDRLCRRGAAIEVHQIKYLNNQVEQDHRAVKRIIRSLLGFKFFGSARKILQGIELMHRIKKGQMILADGKVLSAADQFYSLAA
;
A
#
# COMPACT_ATOMS: atom_id res chain seq x y z
N MET A 1 2.92 -27.44 -37.87
CA MET A 1 3.60 -26.17 -38.20
C MET A 1 2.76 -25.03 -37.67
N GLY A 2 3.07 -24.30 -36.61
CA GLY A 2 4.26 -24.13 -35.79
C GLY A 2 4.13 -22.73 -35.21
N GLY A 3 4.26 -22.57 -33.89
CA GLY A 3 4.22 -21.24 -33.29
C GLY A 3 3.85 -21.11 -31.82
N ASP A 4 3.93 -22.17 -31.02
CA ASP A 4 4.03 -22.03 -29.56
C ASP A 4 5.35 -21.35 -29.23
N ARG A 5 5.31 -20.07 -28.85
CA ARG A 5 6.50 -19.41 -28.31
C ARG A 5 6.20 -18.30 -27.32
N LEU A 6 5.37 -18.57 -26.32
CA LEU A 6 5.39 -17.81 -25.06
C LEU A 6 5.10 -18.73 -23.87
N CYS A 7 6.10 -19.49 -23.44
CA CYS A 7 6.10 -20.08 -22.11
C CYS A 7 7.21 -19.46 -21.27
N ARG A 8 6.84 -18.58 -20.32
CA ARG A 8 7.57 -18.44 -19.05
C ARG A 8 6.62 -17.89 -17.98
N ARG A 9 5.90 -18.84 -17.37
CA ARG A 9 5.17 -18.73 -16.09
C ARG A 9 4.07 -17.65 -16.03
N GLY A 10 3.08 -17.75 -16.92
CA GLY A 10 1.83 -17.00 -16.77
C GLY A 10 0.84 -17.83 -15.97
N ALA A 11 0.58 -17.46 -14.71
CA ALA A 11 -0.68 -17.85 -14.10
C ALA A 11 -1.81 -17.37 -15.02
N ALA A 12 -2.81 -18.20 -15.30
CA ALA A 12 -4.00 -17.75 -16.02
C ALA A 12 -4.60 -16.58 -15.21
N ILE A 13 -4.48 -15.36 -15.72
CA ILE A 13 -5.02 -14.18 -15.05
C ILE A 13 -6.52 -14.17 -15.36
N GLU A 14 -7.32 -14.64 -14.41
CA GLU A 14 -8.77 -14.47 -14.47
C GLU A 14 -9.12 -13.01 -14.20
N VAL A 15 -9.60 -12.31 -15.24
CA VAL A 15 -10.04 -10.93 -15.13
C VAL A 15 -11.48 -10.90 -14.64
N HIS A 16 -11.65 -10.70 -13.34
CA HIS A 16 -12.96 -10.56 -12.71
C HIS A 16 -13.46 -9.10 -12.83
N GLN A 17 -14.45 -8.84 -13.70
CA GLN A 17 -15.11 -7.53 -13.79
C GLN A 17 -16.22 -7.39 -12.73
N ILE A 18 -15.84 -7.48 -11.47
CA ILE A 18 -16.76 -7.37 -10.35
C ILE A 18 -16.76 -5.92 -9.84
N LYS A 19 -17.84 -5.19 -10.11
CA LYS A 19 -17.96 -3.74 -9.81
C LYS A 19 -17.68 -3.41 -8.33
N TYR A 20 -18.11 -4.25 -7.39
CA TYR A 20 -17.92 -3.98 -5.96
C TYR A 20 -16.44 -4.13 -5.53
N LEU A 21 -15.74 -5.16 -6.03
CA LEU A 21 -14.32 -5.37 -5.74
C LEU A 21 -13.47 -4.24 -6.33
N ASN A 22 -13.78 -3.82 -7.56
CA ASN A 22 -13.10 -2.69 -8.19
C ASN A 22 -13.30 -1.40 -7.40
N ASN A 23 -14.50 -1.15 -6.86
CA ASN A 23 -14.74 0.04 -6.04
C ASN A 23 -13.90 0.07 -4.76
N GLN A 24 -13.71 -1.08 -4.10
CA GLN A 24 -12.89 -1.18 -2.90
C GLN A 24 -11.41 -0.91 -3.21
N VAL A 25 -10.87 -1.55 -4.25
CA VAL A 25 -9.49 -1.32 -4.70
C VAL A 25 -9.26 0.14 -5.12
N GLU A 26 -10.18 0.73 -5.89
CA GLU A 26 -10.09 2.14 -6.29
C GLU A 26 -10.25 3.12 -5.12
N GLN A 27 -10.95 2.74 -4.04
CA GLN A 27 -11.00 3.55 -2.83
C GLN A 27 -9.65 3.54 -2.10
N ASP A 28 -9.04 2.38 -1.90
CA ASP A 28 -7.73 2.28 -1.25
C ASP A 28 -6.64 3.03 -2.03
N HIS A 29 -6.69 2.95 -3.36
CA HIS A 29 -5.76 3.68 -4.23
C HIS A 29 -5.93 5.20 -4.18
N ARG A 30 -7.12 5.73 -3.87
CA ARG A 30 -7.37 7.18 -3.88
C ARG A 30 -6.52 7.93 -2.86
N ALA A 31 -6.33 7.37 -1.67
CA ALA A 31 -5.50 8.01 -0.63
C ALA A 31 -4.04 8.12 -1.08
N VAL A 32 -3.49 7.03 -1.62
CA VAL A 32 -2.12 6.97 -2.14
C VAL A 32 -1.94 7.91 -3.34
N LYS A 33 -2.85 7.86 -4.33
CA LYS A 33 -2.83 8.75 -5.50
C LYS A 33 -2.87 10.23 -5.11
N ARG A 34 -3.67 10.60 -4.10
CA ARG A 34 -3.77 11.99 -3.62
C ARG A 34 -2.44 12.52 -3.10
N ILE A 35 -1.74 11.73 -2.28
CA ILE A 35 -0.44 12.10 -1.70
C ILE A 35 0.65 12.14 -2.78
N ILE A 36 0.68 11.14 -3.66
CA ILE A 36 1.67 11.09 -4.76
C ILE A 36 1.49 12.26 -5.72
N ARG A 37 0.24 12.66 -6.01
CA ARG A 37 -0.03 13.78 -6.90
C ARG A 37 0.51 15.11 -6.36
N SER A 38 0.45 15.34 -5.04
CA SER A 38 1.09 16.51 -4.42
C SER A 38 2.63 16.44 -4.46
N LEU A 39 3.21 15.25 -4.56
CA LEU A 39 4.66 15.04 -4.60
C LEU A 39 5.24 15.08 -6.03
N LEU A 40 4.42 15.36 -7.05
CA LEU A 40 4.78 15.32 -8.48
C LEU A 40 5.29 13.95 -8.95
N GLY A 41 4.89 12.87 -8.27
CA GLY A 41 5.36 11.52 -8.56
C GLY A 41 6.73 11.18 -7.96
N PHE A 42 7.26 10.01 -8.33
CA PHE A 42 8.56 9.52 -7.84
C PHE A 42 9.56 9.45 -8.98
N LYS A 43 10.77 10.01 -8.77
CA LYS A 43 11.88 9.90 -9.73
C LYS A 43 12.66 8.59 -9.61
N PHE A 44 12.61 7.94 -8.44
CA PHE A 44 13.37 6.73 -8.13
C PHE A 44 12.53 5.73 -7.33
N PHE A 45 12.67 4.44 -7.64
CA PHE A 45 11.97 3.35 -6.94
C PHE A 45 12.29 3.29 -5.44
N GLY A 46 13.54 3.57 -5.05
CA GLY A 46 13.94 3.62 -3.64
C GLY A 46 13.16 4.67 -2.84
N SER A 47 12.97 5.85 -3.42
CA SER A 47 12.17 6.93 -2.81
C SER A 47 10.69 6.58 -2.76
N ALA A 48 10.16 5.97 -3.83
CA ALA A 48 8.78 5.49 -3.87
C ALA A 48 8.50 4.50 -2.73
N ARG A 49 9.41 3.53 -2.53
CA ARG A 49 9.28 2.51 -1.49
C ARG A 49 9.22 3.12 -0.09
N LYS A 50 10.14 4.03 0.22
CA LYS A 50 10.18 4.71 1.54
C LYS A 50 8.92 5.52 1.81
N ILE A 51 8.43 6.26 0.81
CA ILE A 51 7.22 7.09 0.95
C ILE A 51 5.98 6.21 1.10
N LEU A 52 5.83 5.16 0.29
CA LEU A 52 4.71 4.23 0.42
C LEU A 52 4.69 3.53 1.78
N GLN A 53 5.86 3.12 2.30
CA GLN A 53 5.97 2.56 3.65
C GLN A 53 5.53 3.55 4.73
N GLY A 54 5.91 4.83 4.61
CA GLY A 54 5.45 5.87 5.52
C GLY A 54 3.93 6.08 5.47
N ILE A 55 3.33 6.06 4.28
CA ILE A 55 1.88 6.17 4.11
C ILE A 55 1.13 4.97 4.72
N GLU A 56 1.66 3.75 4.53
CA GLU A 56 1.11 2.55 5.17
C GLU A 56 1.24 2.61 6.69
N LEU A 57 2.40 3.03 7.20
CA LEU A 57 2.64 3.17 8.63
C LEU A 57 1.62 4.11 9.28
N MET A 58 1.44 5.30 8.70
CA MET A 58 0.46 6.27 9.20
C MET A 58 -0.97 5.74 9.13
N HIS A 59 -1.31 4.94 8.11
CA HIS A 59 -2.61 4.27 8.06
C HIS A 59 -2.80 3.25 9.18
N ARG A 60 -1.77 2.47 9.52
CA ARG A 60 -1.83 1.49 10.63
C ARG A 60 -2.02 2.19 11.98
N ILE A 61 -1.28 3.27 12.21
CA ILE A 61 -1.42 4.12 13.42
C ILE A 61 -2.85 4.69 13.49
N LYS A 62 -3.34 5.29 12.40
CA LYS A 62 -4.69 5.88 12.35
C LYS A 62 -5.81 4.86 12.55
N LYS A 63 -5.64 3.62 12.07
CA LYS A 63 -6.62 2.53 12.24
C LYS A 63 -6.50 1.82 13.60
N GLY A 64 -5.53 2.16 14.44
CA GLY A 64 -5.28 1.45 15.70
C GLY A 64 -4.79 0.02 15.50
N GLN A 65 -4.19 -0.29 14.35
CA GLN A 65 -3.72 -1.63 13.97
C GLN A 65 -2.26 -1.89 14.38
N MET A 66 -1.68 -1.00 15.17
CA MET A 66 -0.37 -1.22 15.77
C MET A 66 -0.51 -2.20 16.93
N ILE A 67 0.23 -3.32 16.87
CA ILE A 67 0.33 -4.27 17.99
C ILE A 67 1.23 -3.61 19.04
N LEU A 68 0.64 -2.96 20.04
CA LEU A 68 1.38 -2.50 21.20
C LEU A 68 1.33 -3.59 22.26
N ALA A 69 2.51 -4.06 22.67
CA ALA A 69 2.67 -5.19 23.59
C ALA A 69 1.95 -5.03 24.95
N ASP A 70 1.63 -3.79 25.35
CA ASP A 70 1.26 -3.48 26.74
C ASP A 70 -0.19 -3.02 26.93
N GLY A 71 -1.06 -3.11 25.91
CA GLY A 71 -2.46 -2.68 26.01
C GLY A 71 -2.65 -1.18 26.29
N LYS A 72 -1.58 -0.38 26.23
CA LYS A 72 -1.62 1.07 26.43
C LYS A 72 -2.20 1.76 25.20
N VAL A 73 -3.20 2.61 25.42
CA VAL A 73 -3.71 3.54 24.42
C VAL A 73 -2.69 4.68 24.27
N LEU A 74 -1.78 4.55 23.31
CA LEU A 74 -0.83 5.61 22.96
C LEU A 74 -1.43 6.55 21.93
N SER A 75 -1.10 7.83 22.00
CA SER A 75 -1.45 8.79 20.95
C SER A 75 -0.76 8.42 19.64
N ALA A 76 -1.26 8.91 18.51
CA ALA A 76 -0.63 8.66 17.21
C ALA A 76 0.83 9.14 17.16
N ALA A 77 1.17 10.21 17.88
CA ALA A 77 2.53 10.71 17.99
C ALA A 77 3.41 9.77 18.81
N ASP A 78 2.93 9.31 19.97
CA ASP A 78 3.68 8.38 20.83
C ASP A 78 3.93 7.04 20.13
N GLN A 79 2.94 6.53 19.38
CA GLN A 79 3.08 5.34 18.55
C GLN A 79 4.11 5.51 17.43
N PHE A 80 4.29 6.73 16.93
CA PHE A 80 5.30 7.02 15.93
C PHE A 80 6.70 7.12 16.54
N TYR A 81 6.83 7.84 17.66
CA TYR A 81 8.12 7.99 18.35
C TYR A 81 8.65 6.66 18.92
N SER A 82 7.78 5.74 19.33
CA SER A 82 8.20 4.42 19.81
C SER A 82 8.88 3.56 18.75
N LEU A 83 8.72 3.87 17.46
CA LEU A 83 9.40 3.16 16.36
C LEU A 83 10.84 3.63 16.14
N ALA A 84 11.19 4.79 16.68
CA ALA A 84 12.52 5.38 16.56
C ALA A 84 13.38 5.19 17.83
N ALA A 85 12.77 4.69 18.91
CA ALA A 85 13.38 4.47 20.21
C ALA A 85 14.25 3.20 20.24
#